data_AF-A0ABD0N687-F1
#
_entry.id   AF-A0ABD0N687-F1
#
_cell.length_a   1.000
_cell.length_b   1.000
_cell.length_c   1.000
_cell.angle_alpha   90.00
_cell.angle_beta   90.00
_cell.angle_gamma   90.00
#
_symmetry.space_group_name_H-M   'P 1'
#
loop_
_entity.id
_entity.type
_entity.pdbx_description
1 polymer ?
#
loop_
_entity_poly.entity_id
_entity_poly.type
_entity_poly.pdbx_seq_one_letter_code
_entity_poly.pdbx_strand_id
1 'polypeptide(L)' 'ELLKRTPKKHNDYLMVQESLQVMKAVCSSINEAKRQMEKLEVLEEWQSHIEGWE' A
#
# COMPACT_ATOMS: atom_id res chain seq x y z
N GLU A 1 -9.85 12.46 4.33
CA GLU A 1 -10.61 13.74 4.41
C GLU A 1 -12.03 13.59 4.94
N LEU A 2 -12.88 12.70 4.41
CA LEU A 2 -14.28 12.57 4.84
C LEU A 2 -14.45 12.44 6.37
N LEU A 3 -13.80 11.45 7.01
CA LEU A 3 -13.89 11.24 8.46
C LEU A 3 -13.54 12.48 9.29
N LYS A 4 -12.60 13.32 8.83
CA LYS A 4 -12.21 14.56 9.53
C LYS A 4 -13.36 15.57 9.59
N ARG A 5 -14.30 15.49 8.65
CA ARG A 5 -15.47 16.37 8.54
C ARG A 5 -16.75 15.71 9.04
N THR A 6 -16.71 14.42 9.43
CA THR A 6 -17.85 13.70 10.00
C THR A 6 -17.84 13.84 11.53
N PRO A 7 -18.85 14.47 12.15
CA PRO A 7 -18.94 14.56 13.61
C PRO A 7 -19.16 13.19 14.25
N LYS A 8 -18.64 12.97 15.47
CA LYS A 8 -18.80 11.69 16.21
C LYS A 8 -20.26 11.27 16.47
N LYS A 9 -21.18 12.23 16.50
CA LYS A 9 -22.62 11.99 16.70
C LYS A 9 -23.35 11.62 15.41
N HIS A 10 -22.69 11.73 14.26
CA HIS A 10 -23.29 11.39 12.97
C HIS A 10 -23.39 9.87 12.84
N ASN A 11 -24.52 9.37 12.33
CA ASN A 11 -24.79 7.94 12.21
C ASN A 11 -23.68 7.21 11.41
N ASP A 12 -23.17 7.84 10.36
CA ASP A 12 -22.11 7.25 9.51
C ASP A 12 -20.70 7.32 10.11
N TYR A 13 -20.48 7.98 11.25
CA TYR A 13 -19.13 8.20 11.78
C TYR A 13 -18.34 6.89 11.94
N LEU A 14 -18.98 5.87 12.54
CA LEU A 14 -18.35 4.57 12.78
C LEU A 14 -18.07 3.85 11.46
N MET A 15 -19.04 3.80 10.54
CA MET A 15 -18.86 3.11 9.25
C MET A 15 -17.76 3.76 8.40
N VAL A 16 -17.69 5.09 8.39
CA VAL A 16 -16.63 5.84 7.68
C VAL A 16 -15.27 5.61 8.35
N GLN A 17 -15.22 5.53 9.68
CA GLN A 17 -13.99 5.23 10.41
C GLN A 17 -13.48 3.81 10.11
N GLU A 18 -14.34 2.80 10.17
CA GLU A 18 -14.01 1.40 9.88
C GLU A 18 -13.55 1.24 8.43
N SER A 19 -14.32 1.81 7.48
CA SER A 19 -13.97 1.79 6.06
C SER A 19 -12.60 2.41 5.81
N LEU A 20 -12.27 3.51 6.50
CA LEU A 20 -10.94 4.12 6.41
C LEU A 20 -9.83 3.18 6.89
N GLN A 21 -10.03 2.42 7.96
CA GLN A 21 -9.03 1.47 8.45
C GLN A 21 -8.84 0.30 7.49
N VAL A 22 -9.94 -0.27 7.00
CA VAL A 22 -9.88 -1.37 6.01
C VAL A 22 -9.14 -0.92 4.76
N MET A 23 -9.49 0.26 4.21
CA MET A 23 -8.82 0.78 3.02
C MET A 23 -7.34 1.06 3.26
N LYS A 24 -6.96 1.57 4.42
CA LYS A 24 -5.54 1.73 4.77
C LYS A 24 -4.80 0.39 4.78
N ALA A 25 -5.40 -0.65 5.36
CA ALA A 25 -4.79 -1.98 5.40
C ALA A 25 -4.61 -2.54 3.98
N VAL A 26 -5.67 -2.50 3.16
CA VAL A 26 -5.63 -2.96 1.76
C VAL A 26 -4.58 -2.21 0.95
N CYS A 27 -4.58 -0.87 0.99
CA CYS A 27 -3.60 -0.07 0.27
C CYS A 27 -2.17 -0.33 0.74
N SER A 28 -1.96 -0.53 2.05
CA SER A 28 -0.62 -0.83 2.59
C SER A 28 -0.11 -2.18 2.09
N SER A 29 -0.95 -3.21 2.11
CA SER A 29 -0.59 -4.54 1.61
C SER A 29 -0.26 -4.52 0.11
N ILE A 30 -1.07 -3.85 -0.70
CA ILE A 30 -0.83 -3.73 -2.15
C ILE A 30 0.47 -2.97 -2.42
N ASN A 31 0.67 -1.84 -1.75
CA ASN A 31 1.87 -1.02 -1.93
C ASN A 31 3.14 -1.75 -1.47
N GLU A 32 3.05 -2.56 -0.41
CA GLU A 32 4.16 -3.40 0.05
C GLU A 32 4.54 -4.43 -1.00
N ALA A 33 3.56 -5.19 -1.49
CA ALA A 33 3.78 -6.21 -2.51
C ALA A 33 4.40 -5.61 -3.78
N LYS A 34 3.86 -4.47 -4.24
CA LYS A 34 4.42 -3.72 -5.38
C LYS A 34 5.87 -3.30 -5.12
N ARG A 35 6.17 -2.73 -3.94
CA ARG A 35 7.53 -2.29 -3.60
C ARG A 35 8.52 -3.46 -3.55
N GLN A 36 8.08 -4.63 -3.08
CA GLN A 36 8.92 -5.83 -3.10
C GLN A 36 9.20 -6.30 -4.53
N MET A 37 8.19 -6.26 -5.40
CA MET A 37 8.35 -6.60 -6.82
C MET A 37 9.30 -5.65 -7.54
N GLU A 38 9.13 -4.33 -7.38
CA GLU A 38 10.02 -3.31 -7.95
C GLU A 38 11.48 -3.50 -7.50
N LYS A 39 11.70 -3.90 -6.23
CA LYS A 39 13.05 -4.22 -5.74
C LYS A 39 13.65 -5.45 -6.43
N LEU A 40 12.86 -6.47 -6.71
CA LEU A 40 13.33 -7.66 -7.42
C LEU A 40 13.70 -7.33 -8.86
N GLU A 41 12.88 -6.52 -9.54
CA GLU A 41 13.15 -6.05 -10.91
C GLU A 41 14.48 -5.29 -10.98
N VAL A 42 14.75 -4.40 -10.02
CA VAL A 42 16.04 -3.68 -9.95
C VAL A 42 17.22 -4.62 -9.72
N LEU A 43 17.05 -5.66 -8.90
CA LEU A 43 18.10 -6.65 -8.66
C LEU A 43 18.36 -7.51 -9.90
N GLU A 44 17.31 -7.93 -10.61
CA GLU A 44 17.43 -8.66 -11.87
C GLU A 44 18.15 -7.83 -12.93
N GLU A 45 17.76 -6.55 -13.07
CA GLU A 45 18.43 -5.62 -13.97
C GLU A 45 19.91 -5.49 -13.59
N TRP A 46 20.23 -5.28 -12.32
CA TRP A 46 21.62 -5.18 -11.86
C TRP A 46 22.42 -6.46 -12.12
N GLN A 47 21.85 -7.63 -11.85
CA GLN A 47 22.47 -8.93 -12.11
C GLN A 47 22.80 -9.12 -13.59
N SER A 48 21.91 -8.70 -14.51
CA SER A 48 22.13 -8.84 -15.95
C SER A 48 23.36 -8.09 -16.47
N HIS A 49 23.86 -7.10 -15.73
CA HIS A 49 25.05 -6.33 -16.08
C HIS A 49 26.37 -6.94 -15.57
N ILE A 50 26.31 -8.04 -14.81
CA ILE A 50 27.52 -8.70 -14.31
C ILE A 50 28.04 -9.68 -15.37
N GLU A 51 29.22 -9.39 -15.92
CA GLU A 51 29.86 -10.26 -16.92
C GLU A 51 30.22 -11.63 -16.33
N GLY A 52 29.90 -12.70 -17.08
CA GLY A 52 30.19 -14.08 -16.67
C GLY A 52 29.26 -14.63 -15.58
N TRP A 53 28.12 -13.98 -15.33
CA TRP A 53 27.09 -14.48 -14.43
C TRP A 53 26.28 -15.62 -15.08
N GLU A 54 26.39 -16.84 -14.54
CA GLU A 54 25.54 -18.01 -14.85
C GLU A 54 24.64 -18.36 -13.66
#